data_AF-A0A2D4F1S5-F1
#
_entry.id   AF-A0A2D4F1S5-F1
#
_cell.length_a   1.000
_cell.length_b   1.000
_cell.length_c   1.000
_cell.angle_alpha   90.00
_cell.angle_beta   90.00
_cell.angle_gamma   90.00
#
_symmetry.space_group_name_H-M   'P 1'
#
loop_
_entity.id
_entity.type
_entity.pdbx_description
1 polymer ?
#
loop_
_entity_poly.entity_id
_entity_poly.type
_entity_poly.pdbx_seq_one_letter_code
_entity_poly.pdbx_strand_id
1 'polypeptide(L)'
;KKIEHKDKKIMGKDKETEEALNHLEMDRASYYLRFQNVEEDKEENLALVMAGIIAELLQREKNEIINELDDVYRVFTSYARRHRLPREVHIRFVRRQVKDIIYKISRDEEIRYKGKEIIVLKQVPHRIREQRKEYRFLTNYLNRKNIPFRWIMPMGISIMWKEKRMRIDTPLKAQRFYEQIGGTEDETGSRDDLDSSSQEELQQEVKDKRRGREKEKRQEITVREWGGAKTRRQARLEER
;
A
#
# COMPACT_ATOMS: atom_id res chain seq x y z
N LYS A 1 42.13 -13.22 17.47
CA LYS A 1 42.48 -13.13 16.03
C LYS A 1 41.94 -14.26 15.15
N LYS A 2 42.32 -15.55 15.31
CA LYS A 2 41.75 -16.65 14.46
C LYS A 2 40.26 -16.93 14.72
N ILE A 3 39.81 -16.81 15.98
CA ILE A 3 38.41 -17.01 16.37
C ILE A 3 37.55 -15.85 15.83
N GLU A 4 37.92 -14.59 16.10
CA GLU A 4 37.24 -13.41 15.53
C GLU A 4 37.16 -13.40 13.99
N HIS A 5 38.16 -13.95 13.29
CA HIS A 5 38.12 -14.06 11.83
C HIS A 5 37.15 -15.16 11.37
N LYS A 6 37.04 -16.27 12.12
CA LYS A 6 36.02 -17.28 11.90
C LYS A 6 34.63 -16.74 12.20
N ASP A 7 34.46 -15.99 13.28
CA ASP A 7 33.17 -15.38 13.65
C ASP A 7 32.72 -14.36 12.61
N LYS A 8 33.63 -13.50 12.12
CA LYS A 8 33.33 -12.58 11.00
C LYS A 8 32.94 -13.33 9.72
N LYS A 9 33.56 -14.49 9.45
CA LYS A 9 33.23 -15.33 8.29
C LYS A 9 31.89 -16.05 8.45
N ILE A 10 31.55 -16.46 9.67
CA ILE A 10 30.24 -17.07 10.00
C ILE A 10 29.15 -16.01 9.88
N MET A 11 29.30 -14.86 10.54
CA MET A 11 28.36 -13.73 10.42
C MET A 11 28.16 -13.25 8.98
N GLY A 12 29.22 -13.27 8.16
CA GLY A 12 29.12 -12.92 6.74
C GLY A 12 28.26 -13.90 5.94
N LYS A 13 28.44 -15.21 6.18
CA LYS A 13 27.62 -16.26 5.55
C LYS A 13 26.19 -16.25 6.05
N ASP A 14 25.97 -16.00 7.33
CA ASP A 14 24.62 -15.87 7.89
C ASP A 14 23.89 -14.71 7.21
N LYS A 15 24.56 -13.57 7.02
CA LYS A 15 24.00 -12.43 6.30
C LYS A 15 23.65 -12.75 4.84
N GLU A 16 24.54 -13.43 4.11
CA GLU A 16 24.27 -13.85 2.72
C GLU A 16 23.07 -14.81 2.64
N THR A 17 22.97 -15.75 3.58
CA THR A 17 21.82 -16.69 3.63
C THR A 17 20.52 -15.98 4.01
N GLU A 18 20.56 -15.00 4.91
CA GLU A 18 19.40 -14.16 5.23
C GLU A 18 18.95 -13.33 4.03
N GLU A 19 19.88 -12.72 3.30
CA GLU A 19 19.60 -11.98 2.07
C GLU A 19 18.96 -12.88 1.01
N ALA A 20 19.50 -14.08 0.78
CA ALA A 20 18.94 -15.06 -0.15
C ALA A 20 17.53 -15.51 0.27
N LEU A 21 17.31 -15.75 1.57
CA LEU A 21 16.01 -16.12 2.09
C LEU A 21 14.99 -14.99 1.91
N ASN A 22 15.38 -13.73 2.18
CA ASN A 22 14.53 -12.57 1.93
C ASN A 22 14.14 -12.46 0.45
N HIS A 23 15.05 -12.72 -0.48
CA HIS A 23 14.75 -12.75 -1.92
C HIS A 23 13.72 -13.82 -2.28
N LEU A 24 13.86 -15.04 -1.77
CA LEU A 24 12.90 -16.13 -2.02
C LEU A 24 11.51 -15.81 -1.44
N GLU A 25 11.45 -15.27 -0.22
CA GLU A 25 10.19 -14.84 0.38
C GLU A 25 9.52 -13.70 -0.40
N MET A 26 10.33 -12.77 -0.94
CA MET A 26 9.82 -11.71 -1.81
C MET A 26 9.25 -12.23 -3.11
N ASP A 27 9.94 -13.16 -3.76
CA ASP A 27 9.47 -13.76 -5.00
C ASP A 27 8.16 -14.51 -4.77
N ARG A 28 8.06 -15.25 -3.66
CA ARG A 28 6.80 -15.87 -3.25
C ARG A 28 5.70 -14.83 -3.02
N ALA A 29 5.97 -13.79 -2.25
CA ALA A 29 5.00 -12.71 -1.98
C ALA A 29 4.61 -11.93 -3.24
N SER A 30 5.44 -11.95 -4.29
CA SER A 30 5.18 -11.24 -5.54
C SER A 30 3.97 -11.76 -6.31
N TYR A 31 3.49 -12.97 -5.99
CA TYR A 31 2.28 -13.58 -6.54
C TYR A 31 1.02 -13.31 -5.72
N TYR A 32 1.15 -12.70 -4.53
CA TYR A 32 0.03 -12.49 -3.62
C TYR A 32 -0.50 -11.05 -3.66
N LEU A 33 -1.83 -10.92 -3.59
CA LEU A 33 -2.53 -9.68 -3.22
C LEU A 33 -3.41 -9.91 -2.00
N ARG A 34 -3.57 -8.83 -1.22
CA ARG A 34 -4.44 -8.75 -0.06
C ARG A 34 -5.64 -7.88 -0.42
N PHE A 35 -6.84 -8.36 -0.14
CA PHE A 35 -8.08 -7.64 -0.32
C PHE A 35 -8.71 -7.41 1.05
N GLN A 36 -8.96 -6.14 1.38
CA GLN A 36 -9.64 -5.74 2.62
C GLN A 36 -11.09 -5.33 2.32
N ASN A 37 -11.93 -5.34 3.35
CA ASN A 37 -13.36 -4.98 3.27
C ASN A 37 -14.22 -5.87 2.37
N VAL A 38 -13.79 -7.11 2.11
CA VAL A 38 -14.64 -8.10 1.43
C VAL A 38 -15.65 -8.64 2.44
N GLU A 39 -16.93 -8.37 2.19
CA GLU A 39 -18.03 -8.83 3.04
C GLU A 39 -18.00 -10.36 3.23
N GLU A 40 -18.45 -10.82 4.40
CA GLU A 40 -18.46 -12.23 4.78
C GLU A 40 -19.90 -12.74 4.83
N ASP A 41 -20.24 -13.69 3.96
CA ASP A 41 -21.44 -14.51 4.17
C ASP A 41 -21.05 -15.93 4.65
N LYS A 42 -21.98 -16.60 5.34
CA LYS A 42 -21.73 -17.86 6.07
C LYS A 42 -21.42 -19.07 5.16
N GLU A 43 -21.85 -19.04 3.90
CA GLU A 43 -21.75 -20.16 2.95
C GLU A 43 -21.11 -19.73 1.62
N GLU A 44 -20.20 -18.76 1.64
CA GLU A 44 -19.56 -18.30 0.40
C GLU A 44 -18.44 -19.24 -0.05
N ASN A 45 -18.49 -19.62 -1.32
CA ASN A 45 -17.29 -20.08 -2.00
C ASN A 45 -16.41 -18.85 -2.32
N LEU A 46 -15.39 -18.64 -1.48
CA LEU A 46 -14.50 -17.50 -1.55
C LEU A 46 -13.83 -17.35 -2.93
N ALA A 47 -13.47 -18.46 -3.58
CA ALA A 47 -12.86 -18.41 -4.90
C ALA A 47 -13.83 -17.87 -5.96
N LEU A 48 -15.10 -18.28 -5.93
CA LEU A 48 -16.13 -17.79 -6.85
C LEU A 48 -16.46 -16.32 -6.63
N VAL A 49 -16.55 -15.88 -5.37
CA VAL A 49 -16.80 -14.47 -5.03
C VAL A 49 -15.66 -13.59 -5.54
N MET A 50 -14.42 -13.95 -5.23
CA MET A 50 -13.26 -13.18 -5.67
C MET A 50 -13.07 -13.21 -7.18
N ALA A 51 -13.31 -14.36 -7.82
CA ALA A 51 -13.29 -14.45 -9.28
C ALA A 51 -14.36 -13.56 -9.91
N GLY A 52 -15.56 -13.45 -9.31
CA GLY A 52 -16.61 -12.55 -9.76
C GLY A 52 -16.17 -11.07 -9.71
N ILE A 53 -15.59 -10.64 -8.60
CA ILE A 53 -15.10 -9.27 -8.41
C ILE A 53 -13.98 -8.94 -9.41
N ILE A 54 -13.02 -9.87 -9.59
CA ILE A 54 -11.89 -9.67 -10.50
C ILE A 54 -12.35 -9.73 -11.96
N ALA A 55 -13.30 -10.58 -12.31
CA ALA A 55 -13.87 -10.68 -13.64
C ALA A 55 -14.59 -9.38 -14.04
N GLU A 56 -15.35 -8.78 -13.11
CA GLU A 56 -15.97 -7.47 -13.31
C GLU A 56 -14.92 -6.37 -13.52
N LEU A 57 -13.85 -6.38 -12.71
CA LEU A 57 -12.73 -5.43 -12.83
C LEU A 57 -11.99 -5.54 -14.17
N LEU A 58 -11.74 -6.77 -14.64
CA LEU A 58 -10.98 -7.04 -15.87
C LEU A 58 -11.86 -7.14 -17.12
N GLN A 59 -13.19 -7.09 -16.97
CA GLN A 59 -14.17 -7.35 -18.02
C GLN A 59 -13.91 -8.67 -18.76
N ARG A 60 -13.59 -9.73 -18.00
CA ARG A 60 -13.33 -11.08 -18.51
C ARG A 60 -14.35 -12.08 -18.00
N GLU A 61 -14.33 -13.29 -18.56
CA GLU A 61 -15.16 -14.37 -18.06
C GLU A 61 -14.69 -14.89 -16.70
N LYS A 62 -15.64 -15.21 -15.81
CA LYS A 62 -15.34 -15.73 -14.46
C LYS A 62 -14.50 -17.01 -14.49
N ASN A 63 -14.73 -17.89 -15.47
CA ASN A 63 -14.05 -19.18 -15.58
C ASN A 63 -12.56 -19.02 -15.90
N GLU A 64 -12.20 -18.04 -16.74
CA GLU A 64 -10.79 -17.74 -17.02
C GLU A 64 -10.06 -17.28 -15.75
N ILE A 65 -10.71 -16.40 -14.98
CA ILE A 65 -10.13 -15.89 -13.74
C ILE A 65 -9.94 -17.00 -12.72
N ILE A 66 -10.91 -17.91 -12.55
CA ILE A 66 -10.79 -19.05 -11.64
C ILE A 66 -9.54 -19.87 -11.94
N ASN A 67 -9.21 -20.09 -13.22
CA ASN A 67 -8.01 -20.83 -13.62
C ASN A 67 -6.70 -20.04 -13.36
N GLU A 68 -6.77 -18.73 -13.23
CA GLU A 68 -5.63 -17.88 -12.87
C GLU A 68 -5.45 -17.73 -11.34
N LEU A 69 -6.47 -18.11 -10.56
CA LEU A 69 -6.41 -18.19 -9.09
C LEU A 69 -5.84 -19.54 -8.68
N ASP A 70 -4.90 -19.51 -7.73
CA ASP A 70 -4.21 -20.71 -7.25
C ASP A 70 -4.65 -21.02 -5.82
N ASP A 71 -4.34 -20.13 -4.87
CA ASP A 71 -4.81 -20.20 -3.49
C ASP A 71 -5.64 -18.98 -3.14
N VAL A 72 -6.79 -19.19 -2.49
CA VAL A 72 -7.63 -18.12 -1.96
C VAL A 72 -8.04 -18.46 -0.53
N TYR A 73 -7.68 -17.63 0.44
CA TYR A 73 -8.01 -17.86 1.84
C TYR A 73 -8.28 -16.57 2.61
N ARG A 74 -9.09 -16.65 3.66
CA ARG A 74 -9.28 -15.57 4.63
C ARG A 74 -8.21 -15.65 5.71
N VAL A 75 -7.65 -14.51 6.08
CA VAL A 75 -6.65 -14.40 7.15
C VAL A 75 -7.33 -14.04 8.45
N PHE A 76 -7.08 -14.87 9.46
CA PHE A 76 -7.56 -14.63 10.81
C PHE A 76 -6.58 -13.70 11.53
N THR A 77 -6.96 -12.45 11.73
CA THR A 77 -6.24 -11.51 12.60
C THR A 77 -7.04 -11.28 13.88
N SER A 78 -6.35 -11.18 15.02
CA SER A 78 -6.97 -10.83 16.30
C SER A 78 -7.63 -9.44 16.26
N TYR A 79 -7.02 -8.52 15.50
CA TYR A 79 -7.53 -7.18 15.25
C TYR A 79 -8.93 -7.19 14.64
N ALA A 80 -9.14 -7.93 13.54
CA ALA A 80 -10.45 -8.01 12.88
C ALA A 80 -11.54 -8.54 13.83
N ARG A 81 -11.19 -9.53 14.68
CA ARG A 81 -12.10 -10.06 15.69
C ARG A 81 -12.45 -9.02 16.76
N ARG A 82 -11.45 -8.28 17.26
CA ARG A 82 -11.64 -7.27 18.32
C ARG A 82 -12.49 -6.10 17.85
N HIS A 83 -12.28 -5.67 16.60
CA HIS A 83 -12.94 -4.50 16.01
C HIS A 83 -14.17 -4.86 15.15
N ARG A 84 -14.57 -6.14 15.10
CA ARG A 84 -15.69 -6.64 14.28
C ARG A 84 -15.60 -6.23 12.81
N LEU A 85 -14.39 -6.26 12.26
CA LEU A 85 -14.11 -5.96 10.85
C LEU A 85 -14.15 -7.26 10.03
N PRO A 86 -14.53 -7.20 8.73
CA PRO A 86 -14.39 -8.32 7.83
C PRO A 86 -12.94 -8.79 7.73
N ARG A 87 -12.71 -10.11 7.67
CA ARG A 87 -11.39 -10.71 7.52
C ARG A 87 -10.82 -10.42 6.14
N GLU A 88 -9.53 -10.17 6.11
CA GLU A 88 -8.79 -9.94 4.86
C GLU A 88 -8.72 -11.22 4.02
N VAL A 89 -8.78 -11.07 2.70
CA VAL A 89 -8.64 -12.17 1.74
C VAL A 89 -7.28 -12.11 1.09
N HIS A 90 -6.53 -13.20 1.16
CA HIS A 90 -5.25 -13.34 0.48
C HIS A 90 -5.44 -14.24 -0.75
N ILE A 91 -4.95 -13.77 -1.89
CA ILE A 91 -5.05 -14.46 -3.17
C ILE A 91 -3.65 -14.67 -3.74
N ARG A 92 -3.31 -15.93 -4.05
CA ARG A 92 -2.17 -16.30 -4.89
C ARG A 92 -2.63 -16.41 -6.33
N PHE A 93 -1.96 -15.69 -7.22
CA PHE A 93 -2.17 -15.79 -8.66
C PHE A 93 -1.14 -16.72 -9.28
N VAL A 94 -1.56 -17.50 -10.27
CA VAL A 94 -0.66 -18.33 -11.09
C VAL A 94 0.32 -17.45 -11.89
N ARG A 95 -0.19 -16.34 -12.44
CA ARG A 95 0.59 -15.40 -13.26
C ARG A 95 0.78 -14.07 -12.55
N ARG A 96 2.03 -13.65 -12.39
CA ARG A 96 2.38 -12.34 -11.82
C ARG A 96 1.86 -11.16 -12.64
N GLN A 97 1.74 -11.31 -13.95
CA GLN A 97 1.26 -10.27 -14.87
C GLN A 97 -0.18 -9.83 -14.55
N VAL A 98 -1.07 -10.80 -14.32
CA VAL A 98 -2.49 -10.57 -13.97
C VAL A 98 -2.58 -9.76 -12.69
N LYS A 99 -1.83 -10.18 -11.67
CA LYS A 99 -1.72 -9.49 -10.39
C LYS A 99 -1.25 -8.03 -10.54
N ASP A 100 -0.24 -7.78 -11.37
CA ASP A 100 0.28 -6.43 -11.60
C ASP A 100 -0.71 -5.54 -12.38
N ILE A 101 -1.54 -6.12 -13.25
CA ILE A 101 -2.64 -5.41 -13.94
C ILE A 101 -3.73 -5.04 -12.94
N ILE A 102 -4.22 -6.00 -12.15
CA ILE A 102 -5.23 -5.77 -11.11
C ILE A 102 -4.80 -4.65 -10.16
N TYR A 103 -3.54 -4.67 -9.73
CA TYR A 103 -3.01 -3.65 -8.82
C TYR A 103 -2.82 -2.27 -9.46
N LYS A 104 -2.66 -2.18 -10.78
CA LYS A 104 -2.65 -0.89 -11.49
C LYS A 104 -4.07 -0.33 -11.57
N ILE A 105 -5.03 -1.17 -12.01
CA ILE A 105 -6.43 -0.77 -12.13
C ILE A 105 -6.99 -0.35 -10.77
N SER A 106 -6.70 -1.09 -9.69
CA SER A 106 -7.18 -0.75 -8.35
C SER A 106 -6.63 0.56 -7.77
N ARG A 107 -5.62 1.16 -8.40
CA ARG A 107 -5.15 2.51 -8.04
C ARG A 107 -5.93 3.61 -8.74
N ASP A 108 -6.41 3.32 -9.94
CA ASP A 108 -7.09 4.28 -10.80
C ASP A 108 -8.61 4.24 -10.57
N GLU A 109 -9.16 3.04 -10.35
CA GLU A 109 -10.59 2.77 -10.18
C GLU A 109 -10.93 2.25 -8.77
N GLU A 110 -12.09 2.67 -8.27
CA GLU A 110 -12.65 2.21 -6.99
C GLU A 110 -13.35 0.86 -7.20
N ILE A 111 -12.81 -0.20 -6.60
CA ILE A 111 -13.46 -1.51 -6.63
C ILE A 111 -14.57 -1.51 -5.58
N ARG A 112 -15.82 -1.51 -6.03
CA ARG A 112 -16.98 -1.58 -5.13
C ARG A 112 -17.58 -2.97 -5.17
N TYR A 113 -17.84 -3.53 -4.00
CA TYR A 113 -18.54 -4.79 -3.85
C TYR A 113 -19.61 -4.66 -2.77
N LYS A 114 -20.85 -5.01 -3.09
CA LYS A 114 -22.02 -4.85 -2.19
C LYS A 114 -22.09 -3.46 -1.52
N GLY A 115 -21.69 -2.40 -2.25
CA GLY A 115 -21.70 -1.01 -1.77
C GLY A 115 -20.51 -0.60 -0.89
N LYS A 116 -19.56 -1.49 -0.60
CA LYS A 116 -18.32 -1.19 0.14
C LYS A 116 -17.11 -1.11 -0.80
N GLU A 117 -16.18 -0.21 -0.52
CA GLU A 117 -14.92 -0.12 -1.28
C GLU A 117 -13.93 -1.17 -0.80
N ILE A 118 -13.48 -2.00 -1.73
CA ILE A 118 -12.44 -3.01 -1.51
C ILE A 118 -11.08 -2.34 -1.68
N ILE A 119 -10.22 -2.51 -0.68
CA ILE A 119 -8.85 -2.00 -0.73
C ILE A 119 -7.93 -3.16 -1.12
N VAL A 120 -7.10 -2.93 -2.15
CA VAL A 120 -6.13 -3.92 -2.64
C VAL A 120 -4.72 -3.52 -2.24
N LEU A 121 -4.05 -4.40 -1.49
CA LEU A 121 -2.68 -4.21 -1.00
C LEU A 121 -1.76 -5.32 -1.51
N LYS A 122 -0.46 -5.03 -1.52
CA LYS A 122 0.58 -6.03 -1.82
C LYS A 122 0.88 -6.84 -0.56
N GLN A 123 1.18 -8.13 -0.73
CA GLN A 123 1.75 -8.93 0.35
C GLN A 123 3.19 -8.49 0.62
N VAL A 124 3.51 -8.21 1.88
CA VAL A 124 4.88 -7.95 2.33
C VAL A 124 5.26 -9.03 3.35
N PRO A 125 6.35 -9.79 3.11
CA PRO A 125 6.85 -10.78 4.06
C PRO A 125 7.08 -10.19 5.46
N HIS A 126 6.86 -11.01 6.49
CA HIS A 126 6.96 -10.57 7.87
C HIS A 126 8.37 -10.05 8.23
N ARG A 127 9.43 -10.73 7.79
CA ARG A 127 10.82 -10.31 8.02
C ARG A 127 11.09 -8.88 7.53
N ILE A 128 10.61 -8.57 6.33
CA ILE A 128 10.74 -7.23 5.74
C ILE A 128 9.91 -6.22 6.52
N ARG A 129 8.70 -6.60 6.98
CA ARG A 129 7.90 -5.72 7.85
C ARG A 129 8.62 -5.41 9.15
N GLU A 130 9.30 -6.38 9.75
CA GLU A 130 10.06 -6.20 10.98
C GLU A 130 11.22 -5.23 10.79
N GLN A 131 12.02 -5.42 9.73
CA GLN A 131 13.11 -4.50 9.37
C GLN A 131 12.62 -3.05 9.10
N ARG A 132 11.40 -2.90 8.58
CA ARG A 132 10.81 -1.56 8.34
C ARG A 132 10.38 -0.84 9.61
N LYS A 133 10.16 -1.56 10.72
CA LYS A 133 9.86 -0.94 12.01
C LYS A 133 11.03 -0.07 12.48
N GLU A 134 12.26 -0.41 12.12
CA GLU A 134 13.43 0.43 12.42
C GLU A 134 13.32 1.82 11.81
N TYR A 135 12.66 1.97 10.66
CA TYR A 135 12.46 3.26 10.00
C TYR A 135 11.17 3.98 10.43
N ARG A 136 10.45 3.46 11.45
CA ARG A 136 9.17 3.99 11.92
C ARG A 136 9.25 5.45 12.37
N PHE A 137 10.34 5.83 13.04
CA PHE A 137 10.57 7.21 13.47
C PHE A 137 10.56 8.16 12.26
N LEU A 138 11.28 7.79 11.20
CA LEU A 138 11.40 8.59 9.99
C LEU A 138 10.08 8.62 9.21
N THR A 139 9.39 7.49 9.06
CA THR A 139 8.12 7.47 8.31
C THR A 139 7.02 8.26 9.01
N ASN A 140 6.94 8.18 10.34
CA ASN A 140 6.01 9.00 11.12
C ASN A 140 6.28 10.49 10.91
N TYR A 141 7.55 10.90 10.93
CA TYR A 141 7.95 12.28 10.68
C TYR A 141 7.61 12.74 9.25
N LEU A 142 7.94 11.93 8.24
CA LEU A 142 7.63 12.23 6.83
C LEU A 142 6.12 12.35 6.60
N ASN A 143 5.32 11.50 7.25
CA ASN A 143 3.87 11.59 7.22
C ASN A 143 3.36 12.89 7.85
N ARG A 144 3.88 13.28 9.02
CA ARG A 144 3.52 14.56 9.69
C ARG A 144 3.85 15.77 8.81
N LYS A 145 5.00 15.75 8.13
CA LYS A 145 5.42 16.82 7.21
C LYS A 145 4.80 16.68 5.80
N ASN A 146 3.97 15.65 5.58
CA ASN A 146 3.34 15.33 4.29
C ASN A 146 4.33 15.18 3.12
N ILE A 147 5.57 14.76 3.40
CA ILE A 147 6.61 14.55 2.39
C ILE A 147 6.36 13.19 1.73
N PRO A 148 6.21 13.13 0.39
CA PRO A 148 6.01 11.87 -0.30
C PRO A 148 7.27 11.01 -0.22
N PHE A 149 7.11 9.76 0.21
CA PHE A 149 8.16 8.76 0.18
C PHE A 149 7.66 7.44 -0.42
N ARG A 150 8.60 6.63 -0.90
CA ARG A 150 8.35 5.30 -1.45
C ARG A 150 9.34 4.31 -0.86
N TRP A 151 8.84 3.18 -0.39
CA TRP A 151 9.71 2.06 0.01
C TRP A 151 10.47 1.48 -1.19
N ILE A 152 11.77 1.34 -1.03
CA ILE A 152 12.62 0.53 -1.89
C ILE A 152 12.70 -0.85 -1.23
N MET A 153 12.28 -1.88 -1.95
CA MET A 153 12.37 -3.25 -1.46
C MET A 153 13.83 -3.76 -1.60
N PRO A 154 14.36 -4.54 -0.64
CA PRO A 154 13.72 -5.02 0.61
C PRO A 154 13.71 -3.95 1.73
N MET A 155 14.85 -3.31 1.97
CA MET A 155 15.06 -2.23 2.92
C MET A 155 15.40 -0.93 2.19
N GLY A 156 14.74 0.14 2.59
CA GLY A 156 15.12 1.50 2.23
C GLY A 156 13.96 2.39 1.82
N ILE A 157 14.20 3.70 1.88
CA ILE A 157 13.20 4.73 1.58
C ILE A 157 13.76 5.65 0.50
N SER A 158 12.99 5.80 -0.57
CA SER A 158 13.20 6.83 -1.59
C SER A 158 12.36 8.05 -1.22
N ILE A 159 13.00 9.20 -1.08
CA ILE A 159 12.35 10.47 -0.75
C ILE A 159 12.71 11.49 -1.82
N MET A 160 11.73 12.31 -2.20
CA MET A 160 12.00 13.53 -2.98
C MET A 160 12.09 14.69 -2.00
N TRP A 161 13.31 15.17 -1.75
CA TRP A 161 13.56 16.26 -0.82
C TRP A 161 14.36 17.36 -1.51
N LYS A 162 13.82 18.58 -1.53
CA LYS A 162 14.40 19.73 -2.25
C LYS A 162 14.75 19.38 -3.71
N GLU A 163 13.80 18.76 -4.42
CA GLU A 163 13.93 18.32 -5.83
C GLU A 163 14.99 17.23 -6.09
N LYS A 164 15.71 16.77 -5.06
CA LYS A 164 16.67 15.67 -5.17
C LYS A 164 16.05 14.36 -4.68
N ARG A 165 16.25 13.30 -5.48
CA ARG A 165 15.89 11.94 -5.07
C ARG A 165 16.96 11.37 -4.16
N MET A 166 16.62 11.18 -2.89
CA MET A 166 17.50 10.58 -1.89
C MET A 166 17.09 9.13 -1.66
N ARG A 167 18.09 8.23 -1.62
CA ARG A 167 17.92 6.81 -1.30
C ARG A 167 18.56 6.53 0.07
N ILE A 168 17.72 6.11 1.02
CA ILE A 168 18.12 5.80 2.39
C ILE A 168 18.03 4.29 2.55
N ASP A 169 19.17 3.61 2.57
CA ASP A 169 19.23 2.13 2.66
C ASP A 169 19.62 1.61 4.05
N THR A 170 20.10 2.50 4.94
CA THR A 170 20.68 2.15 6.24
C THR A 170 20.03 2.99 7.33
N PRO A 171 19.76 2.43 8.54
CA PRO A 171 19.21 3.20 9.65
C PRO A 171 20.07 4.41 10.05
N LEU A 172 21.40 4.29 9.98
CA LEU A 172 22.32 5.40 10.19
C LEU A 172 22.13 6.56 9.20
N LYS A 173 21.85 6.24 7.92
CA LYS A 173 21.52 7.27 6.91
C LYS A 173 20.15 7.88 7.20
N ALA A 174 19.21 7.10 7.74
CA ALA A 174 17.89 7.59 8.13
C ALA A 174 17.98 8.57 9.31
N GLN A 175 18.78 8.27 10.33
CA GLN A 175 19.03 9.16 11.47
C GLN A 175 19.68 10.48 11.03
N ARG A 176 20.76 10.42 10.24
CA ARG A 176 21.39 11.63 9.68
C ARG A 176 20.42 12.49 8.88
N PHE A 177 19.54 11.85 8.13
CA PHE A 177 18.51 12.55 7.37
C PHE A 177 17.43 13.15 8.28
N TYR A 178 17.04 12.44 9.33
CA TYR A 178 16.10 12.94 10.34
C TYR A 178 16.65 14.18 11.07
N GLU A 179 17.92 14.13 11.50
CA GLU A 179 18.64 15.29 12.07
C GLU A 179 18.70 16.45 11.07
N GLN A 180 18.99 16.18 9.79
CA GLN A 180 19.08 17.20 8.74
C GLN A 180 17.76 17.92 8.46
N ILE A 181 16.61 17.28 8.69
CA ILE A 181 15.29 17.93 8.54
C ILE A 181 14.86 18.63 9.84
N GLY A 182 15.62 18.51 10.92
CA GLY A 182 15.34 19.15 12.21
C GLY A 182 14.39 18.35 13.09
N GLY A 183 14.50 17.01 13.09
CA GLY A 183 13.84 16.18 14.08
C GLY A 183 14.53 16.27 15.44
N THR A 184 13.90 16.89 16.43
CA THR A 184 14.32 16.80 17.83
C THR A 184 13.90 15.45 18.43
N GLU A 185 14.71 14.92 19.35
CA GLU A 185 14.56 13.60 19.97
C GLU A 185 13.31 13.48 20.89
N ASP A 186 12.61 14.59 21.15
CA ASP A 186 11.49 14.64 22.11
C ASP A 186 10.16 14.10 21.56
N GLU A 187 10.00 13.94 20.24
CA GLU A 187 8.75 13.39 19.66
C GLU A 187 8.72 11.85 19.57
N THR A 188 9.83 11.19 19.92
CA THR A 188 10.01 9.75 19.79
C THR A 188 9.29 8.93 20.86
N GLY A 189 8.95 9.54 22.01
CA GLY A 189 8.55 8.80 23.21
C GLY A 189 7.05 8.55 23.47
N SER A 190 6.12 9.07 22.66
CA SER A 190 4.71 9.16 23.12
C SER A 190 3.69 8.24 22.41
N ARG A 191 4.08 7.34 21.50
CA ARG A 191 3.05 6.52 20.80
C ARG A 191 3.56 5.18 20.28
N ASP A 192 4.12 4.37 21.18
CA ASP A 192 4.58 3.02 20.84
C ASP A 192 3.45 1.99 20.65
N ASP A 193 2.18 2.34 20.92
CA ASP A 193 1.04 1.42 20.75
C ASP A 193 0.24 1.66 19.46
N LEU A 194 0.88 1.53 18.29
CA LEU A 194 0.13 1.35 17.04
C LEU A 194 0.74 0.19 16.25
N ASP A 195 -0.04 -0.88 16.14
CA ASP A 195 0.28 -2.10 15.40
C ASP A 195 0.67 -1.79 13.95
N SER A 196 1.45 -2.66 13.31
CA SER A 196 1.94 -2.48 11.93
C SER A 196 0.79 -2.34 10.90
N SER A 197 -0.40 -2.80 11.27
CA SER A 197 -1.69 -2.54 10.62
C SER A 197 -1.96 -1.05 10.42
N SER A 198 -1.59 -0.22 11.40
CA SER A 198 -1.85 1.23 11.42
C SER A 198 -0.93 2.05 10.52
N GLN A 199 0.22 1.52 10.07
CA GLN A 199 1.05 2.22 9.08
C GLN A 199 0.50 2.07 7.65
N GLU A 200 -0.19 0.97 7.36
CA GLU A 200 -0.95 0.81 6.11
C GLU A 200 -2.24 1.64 6.18
N GLU A 201 -2.96 1.68 7.31
CA GLU A 201 -4.09 2.61 7.55
C GLU A 201 -3.67 4.09 7.47
N LEU A 202 -2.50 4.49 7.98
CA LEU A 202 -2.02 5.88 7.85
C LEU A 202 -1.63 6.22 6.40
N GLN A 203 -1.04 5.28 5.65
CA GLN A 203 -0.83 5.46 4.21
C GLN A 203 -2.17 5.53 3.45
N GLN A 204 -3.19 4.81 3.93
CA GLN A 204 -4.55 4.84 3.42
C GLN A 204 -5.20 6.20 3.70
N GLU A 205 -5.12 6.71 4.93
CA GLU A 205 -5.67 8.02 5.31
C GLU A 205 -4.98 9.17 4.56
N VAL A 206 -3.67 9.09 4.34
CA VAL A 206 -2.93 10.05 3.50
C VAL A 206 -3.33 9.94 2.03
N LYS A 207 -3.57 8.73 1.51
CA LYS A 207 -4.11 8.54 0.16
C LYS A 207 -5.53 9.07 0.04
N ASP A 208 -6.39 8.84 1.02
CA ASP A 208 -7.79 9.29 1.02
C ASP A 208 -7.89 10.81 1.14
N LYS A 209 -7.05 11.44 1.97
CA LYS A 209 -6.92 12.92 2.03
C LYS A 209 -6.38 13.52 0.74
N ARG A 210 -5.43 12.85 0.07
CA ARG A 210 -4.91 13.27 -1.24
C ARG A 210 -5.96 13.09 -2.36
N ARG A 211 -6.71 11.97 -2.36
CA ARG A 211 -7.84 11.71 -3.27
C ARG A 211 -8.98 12.70 -3.07
N GLY A 212 -9.31 13.06 -1.82
CA GLY A 212 -10.30 14.10 -1.50
C GLY A 212 -9.91 15.45 -2.11
N ARG A 213 -8.66 15.88 -1.92
CA ARG A 213 -8.14 17.12 -2.53
C ARG A 213 -8.07 17.09 -4.06
N GLU A 214 -7.78 15.95 -4.68
CA GLU A 214 -7.80 15.82 -6.15
C GLU A 214 -9.22 15.80 -6.72
N LYS A 215 -10.19 15.19 -6.02
CA LYS A 215 -11.61 15.23 -6.37
C LYS A 215 -12.18 16.64 -6.24
N GLU A 216 -11.85 17.37 -5.17
CA GLU A 216 -12.22 18.78 -5.01
C GLU A 216 -11.64 19.64 -6.13
N LYS A 217 -10.36 19.46 -6.48
CA LYS A 217 -9.73 20.19 -7.59
C LYS A 217 -10.36 19.86 -8.94
N ARG A 218 -10.69 18.59 -9.20
CA ARG A 218 -11.40 18.20 -10.43
C ARG A 218 -12.81 18.79 -10.48
N GLN A 219 -13.55 18.78 -9.37
CA GLN A 219 -14.86 19.42 -9.27
C GLN A 219 -14.77 20.95 -9.42
N GLU A 220 -13.77 21.61 -8.84
CA GLU A 220 -13.52 23.05 -9.07
C GLU A 220 -13.22 23.35 -10.55
N ILE A 221 -12.44 22.50 -11.23
CA ILE A 221 -12.17 22.66 -12.66
C ILE A 221 -13.45 22.46 -13.48
N THR A 222 -14.23 21.40 -13.21
CA THR A 222 -15.52 21.18 -13.90
C THR A 222 -16.50 22.32 -13.64
N VAL A 223 -16.60 22.84 -12.40
CA VAL A 223 -17.50 23.96 -12.06
C VAL A 223 -17.04 25.27 -12.73
N ARG A 224 -15.74 25.51 -12.85
CA ARG A 224 -15.21 26.67 -13.59
C ARG A 224 -15.46 26.56 -15.10
N GLU A 225 -15.31 25.37 -15.67
CA GLU A 225 -15.60 25.12 -17.09
C GLU A 225 -17.11 25.24 -17.41
N TRP A 226 -17.98 24.78 -16.52
CA TRP A 226 -19.44 24.90 -16.67
C TRP A 226 -19.98 26.28 -16.30
N GLY A 227 -19.31 27.01 -15.39
CA GLY A 227 -19.64 28.39 -15.04
C GLY A 227 -19.27 29.42 -16.13
N GLY A 228 -18.33 29.08 -17.01
CA GLY A 228 -17.94 29.90 -18.16
C GLY A 228 -18.84 29.72 -19.39
N ALA A 229 -19.64 28.66 -19.45
CA ALA A 229 -20.54 28.35 -20.56
C ALA A 229 -21.94 28.99 -20.37
N LYS A 230 -22.01 30.29 -20.04
CA LYS A 230 -23.26 31.04 -20.25
C LYS A 230 -23.47 31.22 -21.74
N THR A 231 -24.44 30.48 -22.25
CA THR A 231 -24.90 30.41 -23.63
C THR A 231 -25.10 31.80 -24.24
N ARG A 232 -24.47 32.04 -25.39
CA ARG A 232 -24.69 33.20 -26.30
C ARG A 232 -26.17 33.40 -26.72
N ARG A 233 -27.07 32.50 -26.31
CA ARG A 233 -28.53 32.57 -26.48
C ARG A 233 -29.26 33.32 -25.36
N GLN A 234 -28.68 33.47 -24.16
CA GLN A 234 -29.31 34.24 -23.07
C GLN A 234 -29.12 35.75 -23.21
N ALA A 235 -28.01 36.20 -23.82
CA ALA A 235 -27.75 37.64 -24.03
C ALA A 235 -28.66 38.30 -25.08
N ARG A 236 -29.52 37.55 -25.80
CA ARG A 236 -30.39 38.09 -26.85
C ARG A 236 -31.85 38.31 -26.42
N LEU A 237 -32.19 37.93 -25.18
CA LEU A 237 -33.55 38.06 -24.63
C LEU A 237 -33.67 39.18 -23.59
N GLU A 238 -32.57 39.83 -23.19
CA GLU A 238 -32.58 40.96 -22.23
C GLU A 238 -32.56 42.35 -22.91
N GLU A 239 -32.59 42.43 -24.25
CA GLU A 239 -32.65 43.71 -25.00
C GLU A 239 -34.02 43.96 -25.68
N ARG A 240 -35.14 43.60 -25.03
CA ARG A 240 -36.49 44.03 -25.48
C ARG A 240 -37.28 44.68 -24.38
#